data_AF-A0A662MCA8-F1
#
_entry.id   AF-A0A662MCA8-F1
#
_cell.length_a   1.000
_cell.length_b   1.000
_cell.length_c   1.000
_cell.angle_alpha   90.00
_cell.angle_beta   90.00
_cell.angle_gamma   90.00
#
_symmetry.space_group_name_H-M   'P 1'
#
loop_
_entity.id
_entity.type
_entity.pdbx_description
1 polymer ?
#
loop_
_entity_poly.entity_id
_entity_poly.type
_entity_poly.pdbx_seq_one_letter_code
_entity_poly.pdbx_strand_id
1 'polypeptide(L)'
;MGEIAFVKWLESIFGIKAEPDYRKGPLTEFLPSDIKSVNGKPPKLNISIKTTKLRGIWLDIPYKQIEHSDVFILVRTGVTRWHFLAFLKKISAIRDKILNKATKLGVITDNELKDIWDSIPDFTNVPAYIVGFFDKRVYGADIKKQDSIFLVDGEMKIKRFVVNKFVGYWNPRQDKYKNKVIALLREQGKRIPDKAEIKFEGIDRFSPSLHFLVSSGVLKRRKPEWETIINQILS
;
A
#
# COMPACT_ATOMS: atom_id res chain seq x y z
N MET A 1 3.49 7.33 6.44
CA MET A 1 3.19 8.39 5.43
C MET A 1 1.75 8.29 4.94
N GLY A 2 1.27 7.09 4.56
CA GLY A 2 -0.13 6.90 4.22
C GLY A 2 -1.07 7.16 5.38
N GLU A 3 -0.68 6.82 6.61
CA GLU A 3 -1.48 7.06 7.82
C GLU A 3 -1.71 8.57 8.02
N ILE A 4 -0.63 9.37 7.96
CA ILE A 4 -0.69 10.84 8.02
C ILE A 4 -1.62 11.40 6.93
N ALA A 5 -1.47 10.91 5.70
CA ALA A 5 -2.29 11.37 4.58
C ALA A 5 -3.77 11.06 4.80
N PHE A 6 -4.08 9.85 5.28
CA PHE A 6 -5.44 9.44 5.57
C PHE A 6 -6.07 10.25 6.72
N VAL A 7 -5.33 10.49 7.79
CA VAL A 7 -5.77 11.34 8.92
C VAL A 7 -6.08 12.76 8.45
N LYS A 8 -5.17 13.38 7.69
CA LYS A 8 -5.41 14.72 7.12
C LYS A 8 -6.63 14.74 6.19
N TRP A 9 -6.81 13.68 5.41
CA TRP A 9 -7.96 13.53 4.52
C TRP A 9 -9.27 13.41 5.32
N LEU A 10 -9.32 12.57 6.36
CA LEU A 10 -10.48 12.43 7.25
C LEU A 10 -10.89 13.78 7.88
N GLU A 11 -9.91 14.54 8.36
CA GLU A 11 -10.17 15.86 8.93
C GLU A 11 -10.70 16.83 7.86
N SER A 12 -10.05 16.89 6.70
CA SER A 12 -10.42 17.83 5.64
C SER A 12 -11.77 17.54 4.97
N ILE A 13 -12.15 16.28 4.81
CA ILE A 13 -13.35 15.87 4.06
C ILE A 13 -14.53 15.58 4.99
N PHE A 14 -14.28 15.03 6.18
CA PHE A 14 -15.33 14.60 7.11
C PHE A 14 -15.31 15.35 8.45
N GLY A 15 -14.33 16.23 8.70
CA GLY A 15 -14.19 16.93 9.99
C GLY A 15 -13.79 16.01 11.14
N ILE A 16 -13.26 14.82 10.83
CA ILE A 16 -12.95 13.79 11.82
C ILE A 16 -11.48 13.84 12.20
N LYS A 17 -11.20 13.97 13.49
CA LYS A 17 -9.84 13.91 14.02
C LYS A 17 -9.47 12.46 14.31
N ALA A 18 -8.38 11.97 13.74
CA ALA A 18 -7.88 10.63 13.99
C ALA A 18 -6.42 10.68 14.39
N GLU A 19 -6.02 9.79 15.30
CA GLU A 19 -4.64 9.65 15.74
C GLU A 19 -4.07 8.30 15.26
N PRO A 20 -2.97 8.32 14.50
CA PRO A 20 -2.25 7.10 14.12
C PRO A 20 -1.46 6.54 15.33
N ASP A 21 -1.16 5.24 15.33
CA ASP A 21 -0.31 4.63 16.38
C ASP A 21 1.17 4.64 15.96
N TYR A 22 1.97 5.54 16.55
CA TYR A 22 3.42 5.63 16.32
C TYR A 22 4.28 5.15 17.49
N ARG A 23 3.70 4.45 18.47
CA ARG A 23 4.46 3.98 19.62
C ARG A 23 5.50 2.93 19.19
N LYS A 24 6.61 2.84 19.93
CA LYS A 24 7.58 1.75 19.80
C LYS A 24 7.15 0.62 20.72
N GLY A 25 7.15 -0.61 20.22
CA GLY A 25 6.86 -1.80 21.02
C GLY A 25 6.90 -3.08 20.20
N PRO A 26 6.51 -4.22 20.79
CA PRO A 26 6.42 -5.52 20.10
C PRO A 26 5.48 -5.47 18.90
N LEU A 27 5.85 -6.11 17.79
CA LEU A 27 5.07 -6.11 16.55
C LEU A 27 3.60 -6.52 16.78
N THR A 28 3.35 -7.47 17.69
CA THR A 28 2.02 -7.98 18.04
C THR A 28 1.06 -6.89 18.54
N GLU A 29 1.57 -5.81 19.14
CA GLU A 29 0.75 -4.71 19.65
C GLU A 29 0.29 -3.74 18.55
N PHE A 30 0.95 -3.75 17.38
CA PHE A 30 0.69 -2.85 16.26
C PHE A 30 0.07 -3.53 15.03
N LEU A 31 -0.03 -4.87 15.05
CA LEU A 31 -0.74 -5.62 14.01
C LEU A 31 -2.24 -5.30 13.89
N PRO A 32 -2.99 -4.94 14.95
CA PRO A 32 -4.44 -4.78 14.84
C PRO A 32 -4.89 -3.60 13.98
N SER A 33 -4.39 -2.38 14.27
CA SER A 33 -4.89 -1.16 13.66
C SER A 33 -3.80 -0.09 13.56
N ASP A 34 -3.75 0.57 12.40
CA ASP A 34 -2.88 1.71 12.14
C ASP A 34 -3.47 3.02 12.72
N ILE A 35 -4.75 3.02 13.10
CA ILE A 35 -5.45 4.12 13.79
C ILE A 35 -5.68 3.75 15.25
N LYS A 36 -5.14 4.58 16.16
CA LYS A 36 -5.24 4.43 17.61
C LYS A 36 -6.54 5.01 18.15
N SER A 37 -6.91 6.21 17.71
CA SER A 37 -8.10 6.90 18.20
C SER A 37 -8.78 7.70 17.08
N VAL A 38 -10.09 7.89 17.22
CA VAL A 38 -10.92 8.75 16.39
C VAL A 38 -11.78 9.60 17.32
N ASN A 39 -11.68 10.92 17.20
CA ASN A 39 -12.28 11.90 18.10
C ASN A 39 -12.02 11.58 19.59
N GLY A 40 -10.82 11.11 19.91
CA GLY A 40 -10.40 10.76 21.27
C GLY A 40 -10.90 9.41 21.80
N LYS A 41 -11.61 8.61 20.99
CA LYS A 41 -12.10 7.27 21.35
C LYS A 41 -11.43 6.17 20.53
N PRO A 42 -11.24 4.95 21.06
CA PRO A 42 -10.77 3.82 20.25
C PRO A 42 -11.76 3.54 19.09
N PRO A 43 -11.27 3.29 17.86
CA PRO A 43 -12.15 2.93 16.76
C PRO A 43 -12.77 1.55 17.01
N LYS A 44 -14.02 1.32 16.59
CA LYS A 44 -14.62 -0.02 16.67
C LYS A 44 -14.11 -0.99 15.63
N LEU A 45 -13.60 -0.46 14.52
CA LEU A 45 -13.05 -1.25 13.43
C LEU A 45 -11.54 -1.15 13.46
N ASN A 46 -10.89 -2.28 13.26
CA ASN A 46 -9.46 -2.34 13.06
C ASN A 46 -9.15 -1.92 11.61
N ILE A 47 -8.43 -0.81 11.46
CA ILE A 47 -8.13 -0.22 10.15
C ILE A 47 -6.66 -0.44 9.85
N SER A 48 -6.33 -1.01 8.70
CA SER A 48 -4.96 -0.98 8.19
C SER A 48 -4.83 -0.13 6.93
N ILE A 49 -3.79 0.69 6.88
CA ILE A 49 -3.50 1.64 5.82
C ILE A 49 -2.26 1.16 5.08
N LYS A 50 -2.43 0.84 3.80
CA LYS A 50 -1.33 0.44 2.92
C LYS A 50 -0.99 1.56 1.96
N THR A 51 0.31 1.81 1.82
CA THR A 51 0.83 2.83 0.93
C THR A 51 1.46 2.20 -0.29
N THR A 52 1.20 2.75 -1.48
CA THR A 52 1.87 2.38 -2.73
C THR A 52 2.27 3.61 -3.53
N LYS A 53 3.07 3.43 -4.58
CA LYS A 53 3.45 4.50 -5.51
C LYS A 53 2.24 4.94 -6.33
N LEU A 54 2.27 6.14 -6.93
CA LEU A 54 1.16 6.65 -7.76
C LEU A 54 0.65 5.67 -8.84
N ARG A 55 1.55 4.88 -9.45
CA ARG A 55 1.19 3.89 -10.49
C ARG A 55 0.80 2.52 -9.92
N GLY A 56 0.87 2.32 -8.60
CA GLY A 56 0.55 1.05 -7.97
C GLY A 56 -0.95 0.78 -8.02
N ILE A 57 -1.35 -0.33 -8.63
CA ILE A 57 -2.76 -0.72 -8.76
C ILE A 57 -3.20 -1.74 -7.71
N TRP A 58 -2.28 -2.27 -6.91
CA TRP A 58 -2.55 -3.34 -5.96
C TRP A 58 -2.52 -2.83 -4.53
N LEU A 59 -3.56 -3.18 -3.79
CA LEU A 59 -3.52 -3.30 -2.34
C LEU A 59 -2.99 -4.70 -2.03
N ASP A 60 -1.69 -4.78 -1.72
CA ASP A 60 -1.02 -6.01 -1.31
C ASP A 60 -1.00 -6.12 0.21
N ILE A 61 -1.71 -7.11 0.73
CA ILE A 61 -1.84 -7.37 2.16
C ILE A 61 -1.08 -8.67 2.45
N PRO A 62 0.06 -8.59 3.15
CA PRO A 62 0.75 -9.77 3.66
C PRO A 62 -0.21 -10.63 4.50
N TYR A 63 -0.14 -11.95 4.35
CA TYR A 63 -1.08 -12.88 5.00
C TYR A 63 -1.30 -12.58 6.49
N LYS A 64 -0.25 -12.40 7.29
CA LYS A 64 -0.40 -12.13 8.73
C LYS A 64 -1.25 -10.89 9.02
N GLN A 65 -1.26 -9.91 8.13
CA GLN A 65 -2.04 -8.67 8.33
C GLN A 65 -3.50 -8.82 7.91
N ILE A 66 -3.85 -9.76 7.01
CA ILE A 66 -5.25 -9.96 6.59
C ILE A 66 -6.12 -10.43 7.76
N GLU A 67 -5.54 -11.08 8.78
CA GLU A 67 -6.29 -11.62 9.91
C GLU A 67 -6.70 -10.55 10.91
N HIS A 68 -5.89 -9.50 11.09
CA HIS A 68 -6.02 -8.58 12.22
C HIS A 68 -6.90 -7.35 11.98
N SER A 69 -7.04 -6.91 10.72
CA SER A 69 -7.81 -5.70 10.39
C SER A 69 -9.13 -6.02 9.68
N ASP A 70 -10.16 -5.24 9.96
CA ASP A 70 -11.48 -5.34 9.35
C ASP A 70 -11.54 -4.62 8.01
N VAL A 71 -10.83 -3.50 7.92
CA VAL A 71 -10.85 -2.60 6.76
C VAL A 71 -9.42 -2.28 6.36
N PHE A 72 -9.16 -2.34 5.06
CA PHE A 72 -7.86 -1.99 4.48
C PHE A 72 -8.01 -0.81 3.54
N ILE A 73 -7.20 0.23 3.75
CA ILE A 73 -7.25 1.47 2.99
C ILE A 73 -6.01 1.53 2.10
N LEU A 74 -6.20 1.84 0.82
CA LEU A 74 -5.09 2.07 -0.10
C LEU A 74 -4.84 3.55 -0.28
N VAL A 75 -3.60 3.97 0.00
CA VAL A 75 -3.11 5.33 -0.22
C VAL A 75 -1.99 5.30 -1.26
N ARG A 76 -2.10 6.14 -2.28
CA ARG A 76 -1.04 6.36 -3.27
C ARG A 76 -0.24 7.60 -2.92
N THR A 77 1.08 7.51 -2.90
CA THR A 77 1.96 8.65 -2.64
C THR A 77 2.84 8.97 -3.84
N GLY A 78 2.99 10.26 -4.13
CA GLY A 78 3.85 10.80 -5.18
C GLY A 78 5.28 11.04 -4.72
N VAL A 79 5.86 10.07 -4.01
CA VAL A 79 7.27 10.14 -3.61
C VAL A 79 8.14 9.95 -4.84
N THR A 80 8.95 10.95 -5.13
CA THR A 80 10.00 10.90 -6.17
C THR A 80 11.34 10.57 -5.53
N ARG A 81 12.34 10.21 -6.36
CA ARG A 81 13.72 9.98 -5.88
C ARG A 81 14.31 11.20 -5.17
N TRP A 82 13.91 12.40 -5.59
CA TRP A 82 14.36 13.66 -5.02
C TRP A 82 13.88 13.92 -3.60
N HIS A 83 12.71 13.39 -3.21
CA HIS A 83 12.18 13.62 -1.86
C HIS A 83 13.07 13.06 -0.76
N PHE A 84 13.81 11.97 -1.02
CA PHE A 84 14.77 11.45 -0.04
C PHE A 84 15.97 12.37 0.13
N LEU A 85 16.58 12.81 -0.97
CA LEU A 85 17.71 13.75 -0.93
C LEU A 85 17.29 15.08 -0.29
N ALA A 86 16.15 15.61 -0.70
CA ALA A 86 15.59 16.83 -0.13
C ALA A 86 15.26 16.69 1.36
N PHE A 87 14.81 15.51 1.81
CA PHE A 87 14.59 15.24 3.23
C PHE A 87 15.92 15.27 4.00
N LEU A 88 16.96 14.59 3.50
CA LEU A 88 18.28 14.60 4.12
C LEU A 88 18.91 16.01 4.13
N LYS A 89 18.66 16.83 3.09
CA LYS A 89 19.02 18.25 3.07
C LYS A 89 18.28 19.01 4.17
N LYS A 90 16.96 18.85 4.28
CA LYS A 90 16.11 19.53 5.26
C LYS A 90 16.52 19.26 6.71
N ILE A 91 16.98 18.05 7.02
CA ILE A 91 17.47 17.70 8.37
C ILE A 91 18.99 17.94 8.54
N SER A 92 19.62 18.63 7.59
CA SER A 92 21.06 18.91 7.53
C SER A 92 21.98 17.68 7.53
N ALA A 93 21.44 16.47 7.37
CA ALA A 93 22.23 15.24 7.42
C ALA A 93 23.29 15.16 6.30
N ILE A 94 22.99 15.69 5.10
CA ILE A 94 23.97 15.74 4.00
C ILE A 94 25.12 16.67 4.37
N ARG A 95 24.82 17.87 4.86
CA ARG A 95 25.86 18.85 5.26
C ARG A 95 26.70 18.31 6.40
N ASP A 96 26.04 17.91 7.48
CA ASP A 96 26.70 17.64 8.76
C ASP A 96 27.48 16.33 8.76
N LYS A 97 26.95 15.29 8.11
CA LYS A 97 27.52 13.94 8.17
C LYS A 97 28.35 13.56 6.95
N ILE A 98 28.07 14.17 5.79
CA ILE A 98 28.71 13.81 4.52
C ILE A 98 29.66 14.91 4.08
N LEU A 99 29.15 16.11 3.77
CA LEU A 99 29.95 17.17 3.16
C LEU A 99 31.03 17.71 4.11
N ASN A 100 30.69 18.01 5.36
CA ASN A 100 31.67 18.48 6.35
C ASN A 100 32.81 17.46 6.57
N LYS A 101 32.50 16.16 6.47
CA LYS A 101 33.52 15.10 6.58
C LYS A 101 34.40 15.05 5.33
N ALA A 102 33.82 15.20 4.14
CA ALA A 102 34.55 15.25 2.88
C ALA A 102 35.50 16.46 2.84
N THR A 103 35.06 17.64 3.29
CA THR A 103 35.91 18.84 3.40
C THR A 103 37.07 18.62 4.36
N LYS A 104 36.82 18.07 5.56
CA LYS A 104 37.88 17.76 6.53
C LYS A 104 38.93 16.78 6.02
N LEU A 105 38.54 15.88 5.10
CA LEU A 105 39.45 14.92 4.46
C LEU A 105 40.12 15.48 3.20
N GLY A 106 39.86 16.74 2.84
CA GLY A 106 40.40 17.36 1.63
C GLY A 106 39.85 16.78 0.33
N VAL A 107 38.71 16.08 0.38
CA VAL A 107 38.07 15.46 -0.80
C VAL A 107 37.35 16.52 -1.64
N ILE A 108 36.82 17.56 -0.99
CA ILE A 108 36.14 18.70 -1.63
C ILE A 108 36.56 20.00 -0.94
N THR A 109 36.46 21.11 -1.67
CA THR A 109 36.66 22.47 -1.17
C THR A 109 35.36 23.06 -0.58
N ASP A 110 35.47 24.18 0.14
CA ASP A 110 34.31 24.89 0.67
C ASP A 110 33.39 25.46 -0.43
N ASN A 111 33.95 25.83 -1.58
CA ASN A 111 33.17 26.28 -2.74
C ASN A 111 32.37 25.12 -3.34
N GLU A 112 33.00 23.97 -3.56
CA GLU A 112 32.32 22.76 -4.04
C GLU A 112 31.24 22.29 -3.06
N LEU A 113 31.48 22.42 -1.74
CA LEU A 113 30.47 22.12 -0.73
C LEU A 113 29.22 22.98 -0.95
N LYS A 114 29.38 24.28 -1.18
CA LYS A 114 28.26 25.20 -1.42
C LYS A 114 27.52 24.83 -2.70
N ASP A 115 28.24 24.57 -3.79
CA ASP A 115 27.64 24.21 -5.08
C ASP A 115 26.86 22.89 -4.99
N ILE A 116 27.44 21.86 -4.34
CA ILE A 116 26.75 20.59 -4.10
C ILE A 116 25.51 20.81 -3.25
N TRP A 117 25.60 21.61 -2.18
CA TRP A 117 24.48 21.90 -1.29
C TRP A 117 23.32 22.59 -2.01
N ASP A 118 23.63 23.58 -2.85
CA ASP A 118 22.65 24.35 -3.60
C ASP A 118 22.04 23.54 -4.76
N SER A 119 22.76 22.55 -5.29
CA SER A 119 22.24 21.64 -6.32
C SER A 119 21.16 20.67 -5.82
N ILE A 120 21.11 20.41 -4.50
CA ILE A 120 20.14 19.49 -3.92
C ILE A 120 18.79 20.22 -3.78
N PRO A 121 17.69 19.67 -4.30
CA PRO A 121 16.39 20.34 -4.23
C PRO A 121 15.90 20.45 -2.79
N ASP A 122 15.14 21.51 -2.52
CA ASP A 122 14.46 21.68 -1.23
C ASP A 122 13.26 20.73 -1.10
N PHE A 123 12.88 20.44 0.15
CA PHE A 123 11.81 19.51 0.43
C PHE A 123 10.44 20.12 0.10
N THR A 124 9.73 19.49 -0.82
CA THR A 124 8.36 19.86 -1.20
C THR A 124 7.33 18.94 -0.55
N ASN A 125 6.06 19.38 -0.54
CA ASN A 125 4.95 18.54 -0.10
C ASN A 125 4.81 17.29 -0.99
N VAL A 126 4.63 16.13 -0.35
CA VAL A 126 4.36 14.86 -1.05
C VAL A 126 2.87 14.76 -1.33
N PRO A 127 2.41 14.71 -2.60
CA PRO A 127 1.01 14.50 -2.89
C PRO A 127 0.60 13.08 -2.49
N ALA A 128 -0.59 12.95 -1.91
CA ALA A 128 -1.16 11.69 -1.51
C ALA A 128 -2.62 11.60 -1.96
N TYR A 129 -3.05 10.41 -2.37
CA TYR A 129 -4.39 10.14 -2.87
C TYR A 129 -4.97 8.93 -2.16
N ILE A 130 -6.13 9.11 -1.52
CA ILE A 130 -6.89 8.02 -0.91
C ILE A 130 -7.67 7.32 -2.03
N VAL A 131 -7.24 6.11 -2.39
CA VAL A 131 -7.79 5.39 -3.55
C VAL A 131 -9.16 4.81 -3.24
N GLY A 132 -9.33 4.33 -2.02
CA GLY A 132 -10.50 3.59 -1.58
C GLY A 132 -10.16 2.62 -0.47
N PHE A 133 -11.14 1.82 -0.08
CA PHE A 133 -11.01 0.81 0.96
C PHE A 133 -11.57 -0.54 0.53
N PHE A 134 -11.02 -1.58 1.14
CA PHE A 134 -11.47 -2.96 1.08
C PHE A 134 -12.05 -3.34 2.44
N ASP A 135 -13.33 -3.72 2.47
CA ASP A 135 -14.01 -4.19 3.67
C ASP A 135 -13.99 -5.73 3.70
N LYS A 136 -13.11 -6.29 4.54
CA LYS A 136 -12.91 -7.74 4.65
C LYS A 136 -14.19 -8.46 5.10
N ARG A 137 -14.99 -7.81 5.94
CA ARG A 137 -16.14 -8.42 6.61
C ARG A 137 -17.21 -8.90 5.63
N VAL A 138 -17.28 -8.27 4.45
CA VAL A 138 -18.19 -8.65 3.36
C VAL A 138 -17.97 -10.09 2.88
N TYR A 139 -16.76 -10.63 3.03
CA TYR A 139 -16.39 -11.97 2.57
C TYR A 139 -16.55 -13.06 3.66
N GLY A 140 -16.98 -12.67 4.87
CA GLY A 140 -17.32 -13.61 5.95
C GLY A 140 -16.25 -14.67 6.24
N ALA A 141 -16.70 -15.94 6.33
CA ALA A 141 -15.82 -17.07 6.61
C ALA A 141 -14.92 -17.45 5.42
N ASP A 142 -15.32 -17.12 4.19
CA ASP A 142 -14.58 -17.54 3.00
C ASP A 142 -13.21 -16.88 2.89
N ILE A 143 -13.03 -15.68 3.44
CA ILE A 143 -11.72 -15.02 3.43
C ILE A 143 -10.71 -15.73 4.35
N LYS A 144 -11.16 -16.56 5.29
CA LYS A 144 -10.26 -17.35 6.14
C LYS A 144 -9.67 -18.57 5.41
N LYS A 145 -10.27 -18.99 4.30
CA LYS A 145 -9.74 -20.07 3.46
C LYS A 145 -8.57 -19.52 2.65
N GLN A 146 -7.35 -19.92 3.00
CA GLN A 146 -6.09 -19.37 2.45
C GLN A 146 -5.89 -19.62 0.95
N ASP A 147 -6.82 -20.28 0.27
CA ASP A 147 -6.81 -20.50 -1.16
C ASP A 147 -7.97 -19.75 -1.87
N SER A 148 -8.79 -18.98 -1.16
CA SER A 148 -9.91 -18.24 -1.73
C SER A 148 -9.46 -17.20 -2.75
N ILE A 149 -10.05 -17.28 -3.94
CA ILE A 149 -9.95 -16.29 -5.01
C ILE A 149 -11.38 -15.91 -5.37
N PHE A 150 -11.76 -14.68 -5.04
CA PHE A 150 -13.11 -14.16 -5.21
C PHE A 150 -13.33 -13.50 -6.56
N LEU A 151 -12.25 -12.98 -7.13
CA LEU A 151 -12.28 -12.29 -8.41
C LEU A 151 -10.95 -12.45 -9.10
N VAL A 152 -10.99 -12.73 -10.39
CA VAL A 152 -9.83 -12.67 -11.28
C VAL A 152 -10.30 -12.26 -12.66
N ASP A 153 -9.58 -11.32 -13.27
CA ASP A 153 -9.79 -10.83 -14.62
C ASP A 153 -8.46 -10.31 -15.20
N GLY A 154 -8.40 -10.17 -16.52
CA GLY A 154 -7.18 -9.81 -17.23
C GLY A 154 -7.24 -10.13 -18.72
N GLU A 155 -6.09 -9.98 -19.35
CA GLU A 155 -5.96 -10.12 -20.80
C GLU A 155 -4.90 -11.15 -21.18
N MET A 156 -5.22 -11.97 -22.19
CA MET A 156 -4.23 -12.84 -22.80
C MET A 156 -3.31 -12.02 -23.71
N LYS A 157 -2.01 -12.15 -23.50
CA LYS A 157 -0.95 -11.74 -24.43
C LYS A 157 -0.29 -13.01 -24.99
N ILE A 158 0.55 -12.89 -26.02
CA ILE A 158 1.07 -14.01 -26.84
C ILE A 158 1.43 -15.29 -26.04
N LYS A 159 2.17 -15.17 -24.93
CA LYS A 159 2.59 -16.32 -24.09
C LYS A 159 2.20 -16.21 -22.62
N ARG A 160 1.49 -15.15 -22.23
CA ARG A 160 1.22 -14.82 -20.83
C ARG A 160 -0.16 -14.20 -20.66
N PHE A 161 -0.84 -14.58 -19.58
CA PHE A 161 -2.05 -13.91 -19.15
C PHE A 161 -1.70 -12.83 -18.13
N VAL A 162 -2.11 -11.60 -18.38
CA VAL A 162 -1.85 -10.44 -17.52
C VAL A 162 -3.11 -10.13 -16.72
N VAL A 163 -3.08 -10.48 -15.43
CA VAL A 163 -4.11 -10.17 -14.44
C VAL A 163 -4.05 -8.68 -14.11
N ASN A 164 -5.17 -7.98 -14.33
CA ASN A 164 -5.33 -6.55 -14.01
C ASN A 164 -6.48 -6.30 -13.01
N LYS A 165 -7.29 -7.32 -12.72
CA LYS A 165 -8.32 -7.31 -11.67
C LYS A 165 -8.20 -8.58 -10.85
N PHE A 166 -8.12 -8.45 -9.54
CA PHE A 166 -7.99 -9.59 -8.65
C PHE A 166 -8.48 -9.25 -7.25
N VAL A 167 -9.11 -10.22 -6.59
CA VAL A 167 -9.39 -10.24 -5.15
C VAL A 167 -9.19 -11.66 -4.66
N GLY A 168 -8.18 -11.87 -3.81
CA GLY A 168 -7.96 -13.19 -3.24
C GLY A 168 -6.52 -13.46 -2.84
N TYR A 169 -6.25 -14.72 -2.57
CA TYR A 169 -4.93 -15.21 -2.21
C TYR A 169 -4.07 -15.55 -3.42
N TRP A 170 -2.79 -15.21 -3.35
CA TRP A 170 -1.78 -15.55 -4.33
C TRP A 170 -0.47 -15.95 -3.66
N ASN A 171 0.07 -17.11 -4.05
CA ASN A 171 1.43 -17.49 -3.70
C ASN A 171 2.19 -17.88 -4.97
N PRO A 172 3.29 -17.19 -5.33
CA PRO A 172 4.03 -17.45 -6.57
C PRO A 172 4.77 -18.79 -6.57
N ARG A 173 4.92 -19.46 -5.42
CA ARG A 173 5.64 -20.74 -5.28
C ARG A 173 4.74 -21.97 -5.25
N GLN A 174 3.42 -21.81 -5.29
CA GLN A 174 2.48 -22.93 -5.19
C GLN A 174 1.55 -22.97 -6.39
N ASP A 175 1.65 -24.04 -7.19
CA ASP A 175 0.87 -24.21 -8.42
C ASP A 175 -0.64 -24.24 -8.18
N LYS A 176 -1.09 -24.59 -6.97
CA LYS A 176 -2.53 -24.59 -6.63
C LYS A 176 -3.21 -23.24 -6.90
N TYR A 177 -2.53 -22.12 -6.65
CA TYR A 177 -3.10 -20.78 -6.92
C TYR A 177 -3.16 -20.50 -8.42
N LYS A 178 -2.10 -20.84 -9.15
CA LYS A 178 -2.07 -20.74 -10.61
C LYS A 178 -3.19 -21.56 -11.26
N ASN A 179 -3.33 -22.82 -10.83
CA ASN A 179 -4.34 -23.73 -11.35
C ASN A 179 -5.76 -23.22 -11.06
N LYS A 180 -6.00 -22.69 -9.84
CA LYS A 180 -7.28 -22.08 -9.47
C LYS A 180 -7.59 -20.82 -10.29
N VAL A 181 -6.61 -19.96 -10.54
CA VAL A 181 -6.76 -18.81 -11.45
C VAL A 181 -7.15 -19.26 -12.85
N ILE A 182 -6.45 -20.25 -13.42
CA ILE A 182 -6.74 -20.77 -14.75
C ILE A 182 -8.15 -21.36 -14.81
N ALA A 183 -8.56 -22.14 -13.79
CA ALA A 183 -9.90 -22.72 -13.71
C ALA A 183 -10.98 -21.62 -13.69
N LEU A 184 -10.85 -20.63 -12.81
CA LEU A 184 -11.80 -19.51 -12.72
C LEU A 184 -11.89 -18.70 -14.02
N LEU A 185 -10.76 -18.46 -14.69
CA LEU A 185 -10.76 -17.77 -15.99
C LEU A 185 -11.45 -18.59 -17.08
N ARG A 186 -11.30 -19.92 -17.08
CA ARG A 186 -11.98 -20.82 -18.01
C ARG A 186 -13.48 -20.90 -17.77
N GLU A 187 -13.90 -20.92 -16.51
CA GLU A 187 -15.32 -20.83 -16.12
C GLU A 187 -15.97 -19.53 -16.61
N GLN A 188 -15.21 -18.44 -16.68
CA GLN A 188 -15.63 -17.16 -17.29
C GLN A 188 -15.60 -17.17 -18.83
N GLY A 189 -15.32 -18.31 -19.47
CA GLY A 189 -15.27 -18.45 -20.93
C GLY A 189 -13.94 -18.08 -21.58
N LYS A 190 -12.88 -17.82 -20.81
CA LYS A 190 -11.58 -17.44 -21.38
C LYS A 190 -10.75 -18.65 -21.78
N ARG A 191 -10.16 -18.58 -22.98
CA ARG A 191 -9.27 -19.60 -23.51
C ARG A 191 -7.84 -19.36 -23.02
N ILE A 192 -7.48 -20.00 -21.90
CA ILE A 192 -6.14 -19.93 -21.31
C ILE A 192 -5.40 -21.25 -21.54
N PRO A 193 -4.26 -21.28 -22.24
CA PRO A 193 -3.42 -22.48 -22.35
C PRO A 193 -2.86 -22.92 -20.99
N ASP A 194 -2.70 -24.24 -20.74
CA ASP A 194 -2.16 -24.74 -19.46
C ASP A 194 -0.74 -24.21 -19.16
N LYS A 195 0.06 -24.03 -20.22
CA LYS A 195 1.43 -23.52 -20.13
C LYS A 195 1.51 -21.99 -20.05
N ALA A 196 0.39 -21.27 -20.05
CA ALA A 196 0.41 -19.82 -19.95
C ALA A 196 1.04 -19.37 -18.62
N GLU A 197 1.94 -18.40 -18.72
CA GLU A 197 2.47 -17.71 -17.54
C GLU A 197 1.42 -16.72 -17.02
N ILE A 198 1.14 -16.74 -15.72
CA ILE A 198 0.26 -15.77 -15.07
C ILE A 198 1.11 -14.63 -14.52
N LYS A 199 0.87 -13.40 -14.98
CA LYS A 199 1.51 -12.18 -14.48
C LYS A 199 0.47 -11.23 -13.91
N PHE A 200 0.89 -10.42 -12.94
CA PHE A 200 0.07 -9.35 -12.40
C PHE A 200 0.59 -8.02 -12.95
N GLU A 201 -0.31 -7.18 -13.44
CA GLU A 201 0.05 -5.89 -14.03
C GLU A 201 0.83 -5.02 -13.02
N GLY A 202 1.99 -4.52 -13.42
CA GLY A 202 2.82 -3.67 -12.55
C GLY A 202 3.51 -4.40 -11.38
N ILE A 203 3.47 -5.74 -11.35
CA ILE A 203 4.28 -6.56 -10.43
C ILE A 203 5.20 -7.46 -11.25
N ASP A 204 6.50 -7.17 -11.21
CA ASP A 204 7.52 -7.98 -11.91
C ASP A 204 7.78 -9.30 -11.18
N ARG A 205 7.93 -9.25 -9.85
CA ARG A 205 8.16 -10.41 -9.00
C ARG A 205 7.47 -10.24 -7.66
N PHE A 206 6.80 -11.29 -7.23
CA PHE A 206 6.30 -11.41 -5.86
C PHE A 206 7.39 -11.92 -4.92
N SER A 207 7.33 -11.51 -3.66
CA SER A 207 8.02 -12.22 -2.60
C SER A 207 7.46 -13.64 -2.47
N PRO A 208 8.22 -14.59 -1.91
CA PRO A 208 7.82 -16.00 -1.86
C PRO A 208 6.72 -16.33 -0.84
N SER A 209 6.12 -15.32 -0.21
CA SER A 209 5.08 -15.45 0.81
C SER A 209 3.69 -15.59 0.20
N LEU A 210 2.71 -15.87 1.06
CA LEU A 210 1.29 -15.75 0.72
C LEU A 210 0.86 -14.28 0.77
N HIS A 211 0.26 -13.82 -0.32
CA HIS A 211 -0.28 -12.48 -0.48
C HIS A 211 -1.80 -12.53 -0.55
N PHE A 212 -2.48 -11.55 0.03
CA PHE A 212 -3.86 -11.25 -0.29
C PHE A 212 -3.89 -9.95 -1.11
N LEU A 213 -4.27 -10.08 -2.38
CA LEU A 213 -4.22 -8.99 -3.34
C LEU A 213 -5.62 -8.48 -3.63
N VAL A 214 -5.77 -7.15 -3.65
CA VAL A 214 -7.00 -6.48 -4.08
C VAL A 214 -6.64 -5.42 -5.11
N SER A 215 -7.21 -5.53 -6.31
CA SER A 215 -7.06 -4.50 -7.33
C SER A 215 -7.75 -3.18 -6.91
N SER A 216 -7.09 -2.05 -7.15
CA SER A 216 -7.62 -0.72 -6.84
C SER A 216 -8.95 -0.42 -7.54
N GLY A 217 -9.20 -1.04 -8.69
CA GLY A 217 -10.44 -0.89 -9.45
C GLY A 217 -11.69 -1.43 -8.75
N VAL A 218 -11.54 -2.28 -7.74
CA VAL A 218 -12.66 -2.88 -6.98
C VAL A 218 -12.80 -2.35 -5.55
N LEU A 219 -11.96 -1.38 -5.16
CA LEU A 219 -12.08 -0.74 -3.86
C LEU A 219 -13.34 0.13 -3.81
N LYS A 220 -13.99 0.13 -2.65
CA LYS A 220 -15.06 1.08 -2.31
C LYS A 220 -14.44 2.46 -2.18
N ARG A 221 -15.07 3.48 -2.77
CA ARG A 221 -14.49 4.84 -2.86
C ARG A 221 -15.53 5.95 -3.00
N ARG A 222 -16.80 5.63 -3.21
CA ARG A 222 -17.86 6.62 -3.33
C ARG A 222 -18.15 7.23 -1.96
N LYS A 223 -18.58 8.49 -1.95
CA LYS A 223 -18.89 9.22 -0.71
C LYS A 223 -19.85 8.44 0.23
N PRO A 224 -20.97 7.87 -0.25
CA PRO A 224 -21.87 7.09 0.63
C PRO A 224 -21.22 5.83 1.23
N GLU A 225 -20.29 5.21 0.49
CA GLU A 225 -19.55 4.04 0.98
C GLU A 225 -18.60 4.46 2.11
N TRP A 226 -17.96 5.62 1.97
CA TRP A 226 -17.11 6.20 3.01
C TRP A 226 -17.90 6.63 4.24
N GLU A 227 -19.04 7.31 4.07
CA GLU A 227 -19.90 7.71 5.18
C GLU A 227 -20.36 6.48 5.99
N THR A 228 -20.74 5.41 5.30
CA THR A 228 -21.13 4.15 5.94
C THR A 228 -20.01 3.58 6.81
N ILE A 229 -18.78 3.48 6.27
CA ILE A 229 -17.68 2.88 7.03
C ILE A 229 -17.21 3.79 8.16
N ILE A 230 -17.21 5.10 7.94
CA ILE A 230 -16.85 6.10 8.94
C ILE A 230 -17.82 6.07 10.11
N ASN A 231 -19.13 5.99 9.87
CA ASN A 231 -20.12 5.88 10.93
C ASN A 231 -19.88 4.64 11.80
N GLN A 232 -19.49 3.51 11.18
CA GLN A 232 -19.15 2.28 11.92
C GLN A 232 -17.83 2.38 12.68
N ILE A 233 -16.89 3.21 12.23
CA ILE A 233 -15.65 3.50 12.97
C ILE A 233 -15.96 4.32 14.23
N LEU A 234 -16.94 5.22 14.17
CA LEU A 234 -17.31 6.16 15.22
C LEU A 234 -18.31 5.62 16.27
N SER A 235 -19.24 4.75 15.87
CA SER A 235 -20.33 4.20 16.71
C SER A 235 -19.81 3.27 17.79
#